data_AF-A0A951U036-F1
#
_entry.id   AF-A0A951U036-F1
#
_cell.length_a   1.000
_cell.length_b   1.000
_cell.length_c   1.000
_cell.angle_alpha   90.00
_cell.angle_beta   90.00
_cell.angle_gamma   90.00
#
_symmetry.space_group_name_H-M   'P 1'
#
loop_
_entity.id
_entity.type
_entity.pdbx_description
1 polymer ?
#
loop_
_entity_poly.entity_id
_entity_poly.type
_entity_poly.pdbx_seq_one_letter_code
_entity_poly.pdbx_strand_id
1 'polypeptide(L)' 'MAEQVTLTLPDALAQQVHEVANLTQRSPEEVLLEWPSRGRTEPEISFLSDDQVLLLCDSELSLQEQTQLSDLLSGLRMD' A
#
# COMPACT_ATOMS: atom_id res chain seq x y z
N MET A 1 -7.46 -21.67 8.82
CA MET A 1 -8.74 -21.27 9.42
C MET A 1 -9.40 -20.30 8.45
N ALA A 2 -10.67 -20.47 8.11
CA ALA A 2 -11.39 -19.59 7.20
C ALA A 2 -12.51 -18.88 7.99
N GLU A 3 -12.48 -17.55 8.03
CA GLU A 3 -13.49 -16.71 8.66
C GLU A 3 -14.27 -16.01 7.55
N GLN A 4 -15.60 -16.12 7.56
CA GLN A 4 -16.46 -15.53 6.54
C GLN A 4 -17.05 -14.22 7.08
N VAL A 5 -16.71 -13.11 6.42
CA VAL A 5 -17.19 -11.77 6.78
C VAL A 5 -18.05 -11.24 5.63
N THR A 6 -19.23 -10.68 5.96
CA THR A 6 -20.08 -9.98 4.99
C THR A 6 -19.80 -8.49 5.08
N LEU A 7 -19.43 -7.86 3.97
CA LEU A 7 -19.08 -6.43 3.90
C LEU A 7 -20.05 -5.71 2.97
N THR A 8 -20.55 -4.56 3.42
CA THR A 8 -21.27 -3.61 2.55
C THR A 8 -20.26 -2.62 1.99
N LEU A 9 -20.06 -2.64 0.67
CA LEU A 9 -19.11 -1.76 -0.01
C LEU A 9 -19.82 -0.48 -0.45
N PRO A 10 -19.14 0.69 -0.41
CA PRO A 10 -19.60 1.89 -1.09
C PRO A 10 -19.72 1.63 -2.60
N ASP A 11 -20.71 2.25 -3.26
CA ASP A 11 -21.01 2.02 -4.68
C ASP A 11 -19.78 2.24 -5.59
N ALA A 12 -18.98 3.27 -5.30
CA ALA A 12 -17.77 3.58 -6.05
C ALA A 12 -16.72 2.46 -5.98
N LEU A 13 -16.57 1.82 -4.81
CA LEU A 13 -15.63 0.72 -4.62
C LEU A 13 -16.17 -0.56 -5.27
N ALA A 14 -17.47 -0.81 -5.15
CA ALA A 14 -18.11 -1.92 -5.84
C ALA A 14 -17.90 -1.82 -7.36
N GLN A 15 -18.08 -0.63 -7.95
CA GLN A 15 -17.88 -0.43 -9.38
C GLN A 15 -16.43 -0.70 -9.81
N GLN A 16 -15.44 -0.17 -9.09
CA GLN A 16 -14.02 -0.40 -9.38
C GLN A 16 -13.63 -1.88 -9.33
N VAL A 17 -14.14 -2.60 -8.31
CA VAL A 17 -13.91 -4.04 -8.18
C VAL A 17 -14.48 -4.80 -9.37
N HIS A 18 -15.70 -4.46 -9.82
CA HIS A 18 -16.30 -5.11 -10.98
C HIS A 18 -15.55 -4.82 -12.28
N GLU A 19 -15.07 -3.59 -12.46
CA GLU A 19 -14.25 -3.22 -13.62
C GLU A 19 -12.95 -4.02 -13.67
N VAL A 20 -12.22 -4.09 -12.55
CA VAL A 20 -10.97 -4.86 -12.46
C VAL A 20 -11.22 -6.37 -12.57
N ALA A 21 -12.29 -6.89 -11.99
CA ALA A 21 -12.71 -8.28 -12.13
C ALA A 21 -12.98 -8.65 -13.60
N ASN A 22 -13.71 -7.80 -14.32
CA ASN A 22 -13.98 -7.99 -15.75
C ASN A 22 -12.70 -7.93 -16.59
N LEU A 23 -11.80 -6.98 -16.30
CA LEU A 23 -10.53 -6.83 -17.02
C LEU A 23 -9.56 -7.99 -16.77
N THR A 24 -9.56 -8.53 -15.55
CA THR A 24 -8.65 -9.62 -15.15
C THR A 24 -9.26 -11.01 -15.32
N GLN A 25 -10.54 -11.10 -15.73
CA GLN A 25 -11.33 -12.34 -15.80
C GLN A 25 -11.35 -13.11 -14.47
N ARG A 26 -11.37 -12.39 -13.36
CA ARG A 26 -11.37 -12.95 -12.00
C ARG A 26 -12.67 -12.62 -11.29
N SER A 27 -12.98 -13.38 -10.25
CA SER A 27 -14.12 -13.07 -9.39
C SER A 27 -13.88 -11.77 -8.62
N PRO A 28 -14.91 -10.94 -8.39
CA PRO A 28 -14.79 -9.72 -7.60
C PRO A 28 -14.29 -9.98 -6.17
N GLU A 29 -14.62 -11.15 -5.61
CA GLU A 29 -14.14 -11.63 -4.30
C GLU A 29 -12.61 -11.78 -4.29
N GLU A 30 -12.03 -12.39 -5.33
CA GLU A 30 -10.57 -12.54 -5.43
C GLU A 30 -9.88 -11.19 -5.62
N VAL A 31 -10.50 -10.29 -6.39
CA VAL A 31 -9.99 -8.93 -6.59
C VAL A 31 -10.02 -8.15 -5.28
N LEU A 32 -11.09 -8.29 -4.48
CA LEU A 32 -11.22 -7.65 -3.16
C LEU A 32 -10.21 -8.17 -2.14
N LEU A 33 -9.93 -9.48 -2.14
CA LEU A 33 -8.93 -10.08 -1.26
C LEU A 33 -7.49 -9.62 -1.59
N GLU A 34 -7.23 -9.36 -2.87
CA GLU A 34 -5.94 -8.84 -3.35
C GLU A 34 -5.88 -7.30 -3.40
N TRP A 35 -7.01 -6.60 -3.23
CA TRP A 35 -7.04 -5.14 -3.18
C TRP A 35 -6.22 -4.53 -2.03
N PRO A 36 -6.25 -5.07 -0.79
CA PRO A 36 -5.44 -4.53 0.29
C PRO A 36 -3.93 -4.64 0.04
N SER A 37 -3.47 -5.50 -0.88
CA SER A 37 -2.04 -5.58 -1.26
C SER A 37 -1.61 -4.57 -2.31
N ARG A 38 -2.56 -3.93 -3.02
CA ARG A 38 -2.27 -2.96 -4.09
C ARG A 38 -2.50 -1.49 -3.71
N GLY A 39 -3.33 -1.22 -2.70
CA GLY A 39 -3.76 0.15 -2.34
C GLY A 39 -3.20 0.71 -1.03
N ARG A 40 -2.55 -0.10 -0.20
CA ARG A 40 -1.82 0.35 1.00
C ARG A 40 -0.43 -0.25 0.97
N THR A 41 0.47 0.37 0.20
CA THR A 41 1.90 0.09 0.39
C THR A 41 2.36 0.64 1.73
N GLU A 42 1.69 1.68 2.27
CA GLU A 42 1.88 2.19 3.63
C GLU A 42 0.53 2.48 4.31
N PRO A 43 0.33 2.11 5.59
CA PRO A 43 -0.78 2.65 6.37
C PRO A 43 -0.63 4.17 6.48
N GLU A 44 -1.72 4.94 6.33
CA GLU A 44 -1.62 6.38 6.61
C GLU A 44 -1.14 6.56 8.06
N ILE A 45 -0.15 7.44 8.26
CA ILE A 45 0.47 7.69 9.57
C ILE A 45 -0.61 8.00 10.63
N SER A 46 -1.72 8.62 10.23
CA SER A 46 -2.91 8.91 11.05
C SER A 46 -3.59 7.68 11.68
N PHE A 47 -3.34 6.47 11.15
CA PHE A 47 -3.87 5.20 11.69
C PHE A 47 -2.86 4.45 12.57
N LEU A 48 -1.61 4.93 12.65
CA LEU A 48 -0.58 4.33 13.50
C LEU A 48 -0.75 4.83 14.94
N SER A 49 -0.50 3.97 15.92
CA SER A 49 -0.36 4.41 17.31
C SER A 49 0.98 5.13 17.51
N ASP A 50 1.09 5.96 18.55
CA ASP A 50 2.31 6.71 18.87
C ASP A 50 3.57 5.82 18.87
N ASP A 51 3.51 4.63 19.47
CA ASP A 51 4.62 3.67 19.49
C ASP A 51 5.00 3.15 18.09
N GLN A 52 4.03 3.00 17.19
CA GLN A 52 4.27 2.53 15.82
C GLN A 52 4.85 3.67 14.95
N VAL A 53 4.48 4.92 15.23
CA VAL A 53 5.09 6.10 14.60
C VAL A 53 6.56 6.22 14.99
N LEU A 54 6.89 6.03 16.27
CA LEU A 54 8.28 6.06 16.74
C LEU A 54 9.13 4.96 16.08
N LEU A 55 8.61 3.73 16.00
CA LEU A 55 9.27 2.62 15.31
C LEU A 55 9.48 2.87 13.81
N LEU A 56 8.53 3.54 13.15
CA LEU A 56 8.66 3.94 11.75
C LEU A 56 9.78 4.97 11.58
N CYS A 57 9.83 5.98 12.45
CA CYS A 57 10.91 6.97 12.45
C CYS A 57 12.29 6.35 12.70
N ASP A 58 12.37 5.30 13.53
CA ASP A 58 13.63 4.56 13.77
C ASP A 58 14.05 3.70 12.56
N SER A 59 13.12 3.40 11.64
CA SER A 59 13.41 2.64 10.41
C SER A 59 13.85 3.51 9.23
N GLU A 60 13.74 4.83 9.36
CA GLU A 60 14.19 5.79 8.35
C GLU A 60 15.72 5.88 8.29
N LEU A 61 16.26 6.09 7.09
CA LEU A 61 17.68 6.36 6.92
C LEU A 61 18.07 7.65 7.65
N SER A 62 19.26 7.68 8.25
CA SER A 62 19.81 8.91 8.80
C SER A 62 20.01 9.96 7.70
N LEU A 63 20.04 11.25 8.07
CA LEU A 63 20.25 12.34 7.12
C LEU A 63 21.52 12.16 6.27
N GLN A 64 22.57 11.58 6.86
CA GLN A 64 23.82 11.27 6.17
C GLN A 64 23.63 10.17 5.12
N GLU A 65 22.94 9.09 5.46
CA GLU A 65 22.66 7.99 4.53
C GLU A 65 21.69 8.41 3.42
N GLN A 66 20.71 9.25 3.74
CA GLN A 66 19.81 9.84 2.74
C GLN A 66 20.56 10.74 1.75
N THR A 67 21.51 11.54 2.24
CA THR A 67 22.33 12.40 1.37
C THR A 67 23.20 11.56 0.43
N GLN A 68 23.85 10.52 0.96
CA GLN A 68 24.66 9.60 0.16
C GLN A 68 23.81 8.86 -0.89
N LEU A 69 22.62 8.40 -0.51
CA LEU A 69 21.69 7.76 -1.44
C LEU A 69 21.22 8.73 -2.53
N SER A 70 20.91 9.99 -2.16
CA SER A 70 20.49 11.03 -3.10
C SER A 70 21.57 11.35 -4.14
N ASP A 71 22.84 11.43 -3.70
CA ASP A 71 23.98 11.66 -4.58
C ASP A 71 24.19 10.47 -5.53
N LEU A 72 24.10 9.24 -5.04
CA LEU A 72 24.20 8.02 -5.85
C LEU A 72 23.08 7.93 -6.90
N LEU A 73 21.84 8.19 -6.51
CA LEU A 73 20.69 8.19 -7.42
C LEU A 73 20.76 9.32 -8.45
N SER A 74 21.32 10.47 -8.07
CA SER A 74 21.52 11.59 -8.99
C SER A 74 22.61 11.29 -10.03
N GLY A 75 23.68 10.60 -9.62
CA GLY A 75 24.71 10.10 -10.53
C GLY A 75 24.16 9.06 -11.53
N LEU A 76 23.36 8.10 -11.06
CA LEU A 76 22.74 7.06 -11.90
C LEU A 76 21.72 7.58 -12.93
N ARG A 77 21.23 8.80 -12.76
CA ARG A 77 20.23 9.42 -13.65
C ARG A 77 20.84 10.34 -14.71
N MET A 78 22.15 10.59 -14.66
CA MET A 78 22.88 11.37 -15.66
C MET A 78 23.66 10.52 -16.68
N ASP A 79 23.64 9.19 -16.55
CA ASP A 79 23.99 8.21 -17.60
C ASP A 79 22.74 7.73 -18.36
#